data_AF-A0A814TK24-F1
#
_entry.id   AF-A0A814TK24-F1
#
_cell.length_a   1.000
_cell.length_b   1.000
_cell.length_c   1.000
_cell.angle_alpha   90.00
_cell.angle_beta   90.00
_cell.angle_gamma   90.00
#
_symmetry.space_group_name_H-M   'P 1'
#
loop_
_entity.id
_entity.type
_entity.pdbx_description
1 polymer ?
#
loop_
_entity_poly.entity_id
_entity_poly.type
_entity_poly.pdbx_seq_one_letter_code
_entity_poly.pdbx_strand_id
1 'polypeptide(L)'
;MTTNFENDTCSDPFNPIDNHLEAECLATSNGRNGLFPARFCVKISGVIVDVDRHVNRSLLTKSLFLRTCIIDNIMDSTRSSDSTGNFRLKNFNQIKGVRMQGTITVCSHDGCNQANLFKINSIIILFSLLFLIVY
;
A
#
# COMPACT_ATOMS: atom_id res chain seq x y z
N MET A 1 -0.48 10.09 -4.81
CA MET A 1 -0.35 9.98 -3.33
C MET A 1 -1.59 10.58 -2.66
N THR A 2 -2.31 9.84 -1.82
CA THR A 2 -3.45 10.39 -1.07
C THR A 2 -2.99 10.87 0.31
N THR A 3 -2.94 12.18 0.51
CA THR A 3 -2.71 12.82 1.83
C THR A 3 -3.99 13.43 2.40
N ASN A 4 -5.13 13.23 1.72
CA ASN A 4 -6.41 13.76 2.17
C ASN A 4 -7.07 12.76 3.11
N PHE A 5 -6.92 13.03 4.41
CA PHE A 5 -7.46 12.20 5.47
C PHE A 5 -8.98 12.29 5.67
N GLU A 6 -9.65 13.28 5.06
CA GLU A 6 -11.09 13.53 5.25
C GLU A 6 -11.93 13.09 4.06
N ASN A 7 -11.34 12.98 2.88
CA ASN A 7 -12.01 12.56 1.65
C ASN A 7 -11.53 11.19 1.19
N ASP A 8 -11.41 10.27 2.15
CA ASP A 8 -10.94 8.90 1.95
C ASP A 8 -12.07 7.99 1.45
N THR A 9 -12.72 8.34 0.34
CA THR A 9 -13.69 7.44 -0.33
C THR A 9 -13.02 6.22 -0.97
N CYS A 10 -11.70 6.13 -0.86
CA CYS A 10 -10.91 4.96 -1.16
C CYS A 10 -9.79 4.84 -0.13
N SER A 11 -10.06 4.18 0.99
CA SER A 11 -9.08 3.75 2.02
C SER A 11 -8.04 2.73 1.53
N ASP A 12 -7.64 2.87 0.26
CA ASP A 12 -6.59 2.24 -0.54
C ASP A 12 -7.15 1.93 -1.95
N PRO A 13 -7.14 2.87 -2.92
CA PRO A 13 -7.58 2.59 -4.27
C PRO A 13 -6.43 1.88 -5.00
N PHE A 14 -6.47 0.56 -5.06
CA PHE A 14 -6.05 -0.12 -6.29
C PHE A 14 -7.16 -0.07 -7.36
N ASN A 15 -8.20 0.74 -7.12
CA ASN A 15 -9.21 1.11 -8.08
C ASN A 15 -9.53 2.61 -7.93
N PRO A 16 -8.65 3.52 -8.37
CA PRO A 16 -9.02 4.93 -8.46
C PRO A 16 -10.18 5.04 -9.45
N ILE A 17 -11.25 5.73 -9.06
CA ILE A 17 -12.37 6.03 -9.98
C ILE A 17 -11.87 6.80 -11.23
N ASP A 18 -10.68 7.41 -11.18
CA ASP A 18 -10.10 8.19 -12.27
C ASP A 18 -9.00 7.51 -13.12
N ASN A 19 -8.64 6.25 -12.87
CA ASN A 19 -7.62 5.52 -13.65
C ASN A 19 -6.23 6.22 -13.80
N HIS A 20 -5.83 7.14 -12.91
CA HIS A 20 -4.48 7.70 -12.93
C HIS A 20 -3.45 6.66 -12.45
N LEU A 21 -3.02 5.83 -13.40
CA LEU A 21 -1.83 4.98 -13.30
C LEU A 21 -0.61 5.87 -13.57
N GLU A 22 0.26 6.01 -12.56
CA GLU A 22 1.55 6.66 -12.72
C GLU A 22 2.49 5.66 -13.43
N ALA A 23 2.48 5.72 -14.76
CA ALA A 23 3.41 4.95 -15.58
C ALA A 23 4.85 5.43 -15.31
N GLU A 24 5.79 4.49 -15.21
CA GLU A 24 7.23 4.78 -15.09
C GLU A 24 7.64 5.49 -13.79
N CYS A 25 7.31 4.89 -12.64
CA CYS A 25 7.76 5.40 -11.35
C CYS A 25 9.30 5.49 -11.27
N LEU A 26 9.81 6.70 -11.06
CA LEU A 26 11.24 6.98 -10.94
C LEU A 26 11.65 7.17 -9.48
N ALA A 27 12.89 6.79 -9.16
CA ALA A 27 13.45 7.00 -7.83
C ALA A 27 14.88 7.56 -7.90
N THR A 28 15.33 8.16 -6.80
CA THR A 28 16.73 8.56 -6.63
C THR A 28 17.57 7.37 -6.20
N SER A 29 18.80 7.26 -6.71
CA SER A 29 19.78 6.26 -6.28
C SER A 29 20.84 6.93 -5.42
N ASN A 30 21.21 6.30 -4.30
CA ASN A 30 22.22 6.86 -3.40
C ASN A 30 23.55 7.07 -4.13
N GLY A 31 24.14 8.25 -4.02
CA GLY A 31 25.40 8.62 -4.67
C GLY A 31 25.29 8.90 -6.17
N ARG A 32 24.08 9.02 -6.75
CA ARG A 32 23.88 9.38 -8.16
C ARG A 32 22.93 10.57 -8.30
N ASN A 33 23.28 11.49 -9.19
CA ASN A 33 22.42 12.62 -9.53
C ASN A 33 21.41 12.20 -10.60
N GLY A 34 20.13 12.50 -10.38
CA GLY A 34 19.04 12.22 -11.31
C GLY A 34 18.04 11.20 -10.78
N LEU A 35 17.03 10.95 -11.60
CA LEU A 35 15.97 9.97 -11.38
C LEU A 35 16.20 8.78 -12.30
N PHE A 36 16.01 7.57 -11.78
CA PHE A 36 16.19 6.34 -12.55
C PHE A 36 14.95 5.45 -12.45
N PRO A 37 14.73 4.57 -13.44
CA PRO A 37 13.65 3.60 -13.38
C PRO A 37 13.71 2.79 -12.08
N ALA A 38 12.65 2.88 -11.28
CA ALA A 38 12.57 2.11 -10.06
C ALA A 38 12.41 0.62 -10.38
N ARG A 39 12.91 -0.24 -9.49
CA ARG A 39 12.83 -1.71 -9.63
C ARG A 39 11.78 -2.33 -8.71
N PHE A 40 11.45 -1.65 -7.63
CA PHE A 40 10.55 -2.14 -6.61
C PHE A 40 9.58 -1.04 -6.18
N CYS A 41 8.35 -1.45 -5.88
CA CYS A 41 7.31 -0.65 -5.27
C CYS A 41 7.23 -0.99 -3.78
N VAL A 42 7.13 0.03 -2.94
CA VAL A 42 6.94 -0.07 -1.49
C VAL A 42 5.63 0.60 -1.14
N LYS A 43 4.76 -0.13 -0.45
CA LYS A 43 3.55 0.38 0.17
C LYS A 43 3.67 0.24 1.69
N ILE A 44 3.34 1.28 2.44
CA ILE A 44 3.13 1.19 3.89
C ILE A 44 1.69 1.60 4.17
N SER A 45 0.93 0.72 4.81
CA SER A 45 -0.46 0.99 5.22
C SER A 45 -0.61 0.74 6.71
N GLY A 46 -1.22 1.69 7.42
CA GLY A 46 -1.43 1.54 8.85
C GLY A 46 -2.13 2.73 9.48
N VAL A 47 -2.18 2.73 10.81
CA VAL A 47 -2.77 3.80 11.61
C VAL A 47 -1.70 4.59 12.34
N ILE A 48 -1.88 5.91 12.44
CA ILE A 48 -0.99 6.77 13.22
C ILE A 48 -1.30 6.56 14.70
N VAL A 49 -0.31 6.05 15.44
CA VAL A 49 -0.44 5.72 16.87
C VAL A 49 0.21 6.75 17.77
N ASP A 50 1.16 7.54 17.25
CA ASP A 50 1.82 8.61 18.00
C ASP A 50 2.37 9.67 17.05
N VAL A 51 2.54 10.90 17.55
CA VAL A 51 3.11 12.02 16.80
C VAL A 51 4.07 12.82 17.67
N ASP A 52 5.14 13.36 17.07
CA ASP A 52 6.09 14.21 17.76
C ASP A 52 5.44 15.52 18.26
N ARG A 53 6.05 16.16 19.26
CA ARG A 53 5.43 17.29 20.00
C ARG A 53 5.00 18.48 19.15
N HIS A 54 5.63 18.68 18.00
CA HIS A 54 5.39 19.81 17.09
C HIS A 54 4.40 19.47 15.96
N VAL A 55 3.85 18.26 15.96
CA VAL A 55 2.94 17.76 14.93
C VAL A 55 1.50 17.87 15.44
N ASN A 56 0.56 18.16 14.52
CA ASN A 56 -0.85 18.22 14.85
C ASN A 56 -1.36 16.86 15.36
N ARG A 57 -1.84 16.81 16.61
CA ARG A 57 -2.39 15.61 17.24
C ARG A 57 -3.71 15.14 16.64
N SER A 58 -4.39 15.95 15.83
CA SER A 58 -5.58 15.51 15.10
C SER A 58 -5.29 14.43 14.05
N LEU A 59 -4.02 14.11 13.81
CA LEU A 59 -3.58 13.00 12.95
C LEU A 59 -3.60 11.64 13.66
N LEU A 60 -3.69 11.61 14.99
CA LEU A 60 -3.80 10.34 15.74
C LEU A 60 -5.02 9.55 15.29
N THR A 61 -4.89 8.23 15.31
CA THR A 61 -5.90 7.23 14.87
C THR A 61 -6.32 7.31 13.41
N LYS A 62 -5.77 8.24 12.62
CA LYS A 62 -6.02 8.30 11.19
C LYS A 62 -5.23 7.21 10.44
N SER A 63 -5.88 6.59 9.46
CA SER A 63 -5.23 5.70 8.51
C SER A 63 -4.31 6.50 7.58
N LEU A 64 -3.14 5.95 7.28
CA LEU A 64 -2.18 6.53 6.36
C LEU A 64 -1.65 5.44 5.43
N PHE A 65 -1.70 5.74 4.14
CA PHE A 65 -1.23 4.90 3.05
C PHE A 65 -0.12 5.63 2.30
N LEU A 66 1.08 5.08 2.38
CA LEU A 66 2.27 5.57 1.71
C LEU A 66 2.60 4.62 0.55
N ARG A 67 2.82 5.17 -0.64
CA ARG A 67 3.39 4.45 -1.79
C ARG A 67 4.61 5.20 -2.30
N THR A 68 5.68 4.47 -2.58
CA THR A 68 6.89 4.97 -3.22
C THR A 68 7.54 3.86 -4.01
N CYS A 69 8.39 4.20 -4.96
CA CYS A 69 9.23 3.22 -5.64
C CYS A 69 10.69 3.45 -5.26
N ILE A 70 11.49 2.40 -5.35
CA ILE A 70 12.92 2.44 -5.04
C ILE A 70 13.72 1.61 -6.05
N ILE A 71 15.00 1.94 -6.16
CA ILE A 71 15.96 1.22 -7.03
C ILE A 71 16.68 0.12 -6.26
N ASP A 72 16.91 0.35 -4.97
CA ASP A 72 17.75 -0.53 -4.15
C ASP A 72 17.13 -1.92 -4.00
N ASN A 73 17.97 -2.94 -4.07
CA ASN A 73 17.58 -4.34 -3.92
C ASN A 73 17.28 -4.62 -2.45
N ILE A 74 16.05 -4.33 -2.03
CA ILE A 74 15.55 -4.64 -0.68
C ILE A 74 14.93 -6.03 -0.59
N MET A 75 14.83 -6.74 -1.71
CA MET A 75 14.35 -8.12 -1.79
C MET A 75 15.16 -8.92 -2.81
N ASP A 76 15.39 -10.19 -2.50
CA ASP A 76 16.04 -11.16 -3.39
C ASP A 76 15.05 -11.85 -4.36
N SER A 77 13.75 -11.61 -4.19
CA SER A 77 12.70 -12.32 -4.94
C SER A 77 11.83 -11.38 -5.76
N THR A 78 11.21 -11.87 -6.83
CA THR A 78 10.17 -11.15 -7.58
C THR A 78 8.79 -11.21 -6.92
N ARG A 79 8.66 -11.92 -5.79
CA ARG A 79 7.41 -12.07 -5.07
C ARG A 79 7.21 -10.89 -4.12
N SER A 80 5.94 -10.51 -3.95
CA SER A 80 5.54 -9.57 -2.93
C SER A 80 5.92 -10.10 -1.54
N SER A 81 6.47 -9.24 -0.70
CA SER A 81 6.76 -9.54 0.70
C SER A 81 6.04 -8.54 1.60
N ASP A 82 5.30 -9.07 2.57
CA ASP A 82 4.57 -8.30 3.56
C ASP A 82 5.21 -8.46 4.94
N SER A 83 5.38 -7.35 5.66
CA SER A 83 5.87 -7.35 7.03
C SER A 83 5.07 -6.36 7.87
N THR A 84 4.61 -6.79 9.04
CA THR A 84 3.82 -5.97 9.95
C THR A 84 4.70 -5.45 11.09
N GLY A 85 4.54 -4.18 11.45
CA GLY A 85 5.36 -3.58 12.50
C GLY A 85 5.00 -2.14 12.83
N ASN A 86 5.89 -1.54 13.61
CA ASN A 86 5.81 -0.13 13.99
C ASN A 86 6.81 0.67 13.14
N PHE A 87 6.33 1.71 12.46
CA PHE A 87 7.11 2.53 11.57
C PHE A 87 7.21 3.95 12.10
N ARG A 88 8.39 4.56 12.02
CA ARG A 88 8.58 5.98 12.30
C ARG A 88 8.93 6.70 11.01
N LEU A 89 8.05 7.58 10.56
CA LEU A 89 8.27 8.37 9.35
C LEU A 89 9.12 9.61 9.72
N LYS A 90 10.35 9.65 9.20
CA LYS A 90 11.29 10.76 9.44
C LYS A 90 11.06 11.93 8.49
N ASN A 91 11.04 11.68 7.18
CA ASN A 91 10.91 12.70 6.15
C ASN A 91 9.96 12.20 5.06
N PHE A 92 8.66 12.38 5.26
CA PHE A 92 7.68 12.07 4.24
C PHE A 92 6.80 13.30 3.94
N ASN A 93 7.16 14.06 2.90
CA ASN A 93 6.49 15.31 2.52
C ASN A 93 6.30 16.26 3.72
N GLN A 94 5.07 16.73 3.94
CA GLN A 94 4.67 17.59 5.05
C GLN A 94 4.42 16.82 6.36
N ILE A 95 4.42 15.48 6.32
CA ILE A 95 4.13 14.62 7.47
C ILE A 95 5.46 14.13 8.05
N LYS A 96 5.92 14.77 9.12
CA LYS A 96 7.15 14.41 9.83
C LYS A 96 6.82 14.01 11.25
N GLY A 97 7.61 13.10 11.82
CA GLY A 97 7.52 12.77 13.23
C GLY A 97 6.30 11.96 13.62
N VAL A 98 5.67 11.25 12.68
CA VAL A 98 4.56 10.33 12.98
C VAL A 98 5.09 8.91 13.21
N ARG A 99 4.48 8.22 14.15
CA ARG A 99 4.66 6.78 14.40
C ARG A 99 3.39 6.07 14.00
N MET A 100 3.56 4.98 13.29
CA MET A 100 2.48 4.20 12.70
C MET A 100 2.60 2.75 13.12
N GLN A 101 1.46 2.08 13.25
CA GLN A 101 1.40 0.62 13.31
C GLN A 101 0.70 0.12 12.05
N GLY A 102 1.32 -0.82 11.34
CA GLY A 102 0.78 -1.26 10.06
C GLY A 102 1.61 -2.33 9.36
N THR A 103 1.47 -2.41 8.05
CA THR A 103 2.16 -3.37 7.18
C THR A 103 2.93 -2.64 6.09
N ILE A 104 4.17 -3.07 5.86
CA ILE A 104 4.96 -2.74 4.69
C ILE A 104 4.85 -3.88 3.68
N THR A 105 4.46 -3.56 2.45
CA THR A 105 4.41 -4.45 1.31
C THR A 105 5.45 -3.98 0.30
N VAL A 106 6.30 -4.89 -0.14
CA VAL A 106 7.28 -4.62 -1.19
C VAL A 106 7.02 -5.56 -2.36
N CYS A 107 7.11 -5.10 -3.60
CA CYS A 107 7.05 -5.97 -4.77
C CYS A 107 7.76 -5.39 -6.00
N SER A 108 7.94 -6.20 -7.05
CA SER A 108 8.66 -5.82 -8.28
C SER A 108 7.75 -5.62 -9.50
N HIS A 109 6.42 -5.65 -9.34
CA HIS A 109 5.46 -5.51 -10.43
C HIS A 109 4.16 -4.85 -9.97
N ASP A 110 3.41 -4.28 -10.91
CA ASP A 110 2.12 -3.67 -10.61
C ASP A 110 1.09 -4.71 -10.17
N GLY A 111 0.15 -4.31 -9.30
CA GLY A 111 -0.94 -5.19 -8.83
C GLY A 111 -0.48 -6.42 -8.03
N CYS A 112 0.70 -6.34 -7.41
CA CYS A 112 1.31 -7.43 -6.64
C CYS A 112 0.64 -7.74 -5.28
N ASN A 113 -0.33 -6.94 -4.87
CA ASN A 113 -1.11 -7.19 -3.67
C ASN A 113 -1.83 -8.53 -3.83
N GLN A 114 -1.48 -9.51 -2.99
CA GLN A 114 -2.14 -10.81 -3.02
C GLN A 114 -3.63 -10.60 -2.74
N ALA A 115 -4.47 -10.95 -3.71
CA ALA A 115 -5.88 -11.17 -3.43
C ALA A 115 -5.97 -12.36 -2.47
N ASN A 116 -6.64 -12.18 -1.33
CA ASN A 116 -7.04 -13.32 -0.52
C ASN A 116 -7.93 -14.20 -1.40
N LEU A 117 -7.39 -15.35 -1.81
CA LEU A 117 -8.16 -16.36 -2.53
C LEU A 117 -9.28 -16.81 -1.59
N PHE A 118 -10.50 -16.33 -1.84
CA PHE A 118 -11.67 -16.89 -1.20
C PHE A 118 -11.72 -18.37 -1.60
N LYS A 119 -11.49 -19.26 -0.63
CA LYS A 119 -11.72 -20.69 -0.82
C LYS A 119 -13.22 -20.86 -1.05
N ILE A 120 -13.62 -20.94 -2.31
CA ILE A 120 -15.00 -21.22 -2.67
C ILE A 120 -15.32 -22.61 -2.11
N ASN A 121 -16.32 -22.67 -1.23
CA ASN A 121 -16.77 -23.93 -0.69
C ASN A 121 -17.52 -24.69 -1.79
N SER A 122 -17.08 -25.91 -2.10
CA SER A 122 -17.68 -26.78 -3.13
C SER A 122 -19.18 -27.00 -2.92
N ILE A 123 -19.66 -26.90 -1.67
CA ILE A 123 -21.09 -27.01 -1.33
C ILE A 123 -21.90 -25.85 -1.95
N ILE A 124 -21.36 -24.63 -1.96
CA ILE A 124 -22.05 -23.45 -2.51
C ILE A 124 -22.19 -23.59 -4.03
N ILE A 125 -21.16 -24.13 -4.69
CA ILE A 125 -21.19 -24.42 -6.14
C ILE A 125 -22.27 -25.47 -6.44
N LEU A 126 -22.34 -26.55 -5.64
CA LEU A 126 -23.34 -27.60 -5.83
C LEU A 126 -24.78 -27.08 -5.68
N PHE A 127 -25.05 -26.23 -4.67
CA PHE A 127 -26.37 -25.62 -4.48
C PHE A 127 -26.75 -24.69 -5.63
N SER A 128 -25.81 -23.89 -6.14
CA SER A 128 -26.07 -23.01 -7.28
C SER A 128 -26.40 -23.79 -8.58
N LEU A 129 -25.72 -24.92 -8.79
CA LEU A 129 -26.00 -25.80 -9.94
C LEU A 129 -27.34 -26.51 -9.81
N LEU A 130 -27.71 -26.96 -8.60
CA LEU A 130 -29.04 -27.56 -8.35
C LEU A 130 -30.17 -26.55 -8.58
N PHE A 131 -29.99 -25.29 -8.19
CA PHE A 131 -31.00 -24.24 -8.39
C PHE A 131 -31.25 -23.96 -9.87
N LEU A 132 -30.21 -24.03 -10.72
CA LEU A 132 -30.29 -23.89 -12.19
C LEU A 132 -30.90 -25.09 -12.91
N ILE A 133 -31.03 -26.25 -12.24
CA ILE A 133 -31.66 -27.45 -12.82
C ILE A 133 -33.16 -27.50 -12.47
N VAL A 134 -33.55 -26.90 -11.35
CA VAL A 134 -34.93 -26.89 -10.85
C VAL A 134 -35.75 -25.73 -11.43
N TYR A 135 -35.08 -24.66 -11.90
CA TYR A 135 -35.67 -23.52 -12.59
C TYR A 135 -35.18 -23.44 -14.03
#